data_AF-A0A382UVT3-F1
#
_entry.id   AF-A0A382UVT3-F1
#
_cell.length_a   1.000
_cell.length_b   1.000
_cell.length_c   1.000
_cell.angle_alpha   90.00
_cell.angle_beta   90.00
_cell.angle_gamma   90.00
#
_symmetry.space_group_name_H-M   'P 1'
#
loop_
_entity.id
_entity.type
_entity.pdbx_description
1 polymer ?
#
loop_
_entity_poly.entity_id
_entity_poly.type
_entity_poly.pdbx_seq_one_letter_code
_entity_poly.pdbx_strand_id
1 'polypeptide(L)' 'MKEDVAKKYTLRVDVRANKNQIRKAVEELFPKVKVACVNTMRQHGKAKRARTRMAGSTSEWKKAVVTLKEGEIELL' A
#
# COMPACT_ATOMS: atom_id res chain seq x y z
N MET A 1 13.92 -9.07 -25.23
CA MET A 1 12.70 -8.76 -24.44
C MET A 1 13.15 -8.71 -22.99
N LYS A 2 13.15 -7.54 -22.34
CA LYS A 2 13.51 -7.45 -20.92
C LYS A 2 12.32 -7.96 -20.11
N GLU A 3 12.52 -8.97 -19.28
CA GLU A 3 11.58 -9.28 -18.20
C GLU A 3 11.68 -8.14 -17.18
N ASP A 4 10.84 -7.13 -17.36
CA ASP A 4 10.61 -6.13 -16.33
C ASP A 4 9.81 -6.80 -15.21
N VAL A 5 10.50 -7.55 -14.34
CA VAL A 5 9.98 -7.94 -13.03
C VAL A 5 9.51 -6.66 -12.37
N ALA A 6 8.20 -6.41 -12.43
CA ALA A 6 7.64 -5.12 -12.05
C ALA A 6 7.91 -4.93 -10.55
N LYS A 7 8.86 -4.05 -10.22
CA LYS A 7 9.23 -3.65 -8.84
C LYS A 7 8.06 -2.91 -8.20
N LYS A 8 7.04 -3.68 -7.83
CA LYS A 8 5.77 -3.22 -7.28
C LYS A 8 5.66 -3.70 -5.85
N TYR A 9 5.54 -2.75 -4.93
CA TYR A 9 5.38 -3.01 -3.51
C TYR A 9 3.98 -2.68 -3.08
N THR A 10 3.39 -3.53 -2.23
CA THR A 10 2.07 -3.28 -1.67
C THR A 10 2.20 -2.84 -0.22
N LEU A 11 1.73 -1.63 0.06
CA LEU A 11 1.77 -1.02 1.38
C LEU A 11 0.36 -0.91 1.95
N ARG A 12 0.25 -1.11 3.27
CA ARG A 12 -0.94 -0.78 4.05
C ARG A 12 -0.82 0.66 4.51
N VAL A 13 -1.69 1.53 4.01
CA VAL A 13 -1.68 2.95 4.31
C VAL A 13 -3.01 3.40 4.91
N ASP A 14 -2.98 4.57 5.54
CA ASP A 14 -4.18 5.18 6.11
C ASP A 14 -5.20 5.54 5.01
N VAL A 15 -6.48 5.38 5.33
CA VAL A 15 -7.60 5.63 4.41
C VAL A 15 -7.74 7.10 4.01
N ARG A 16 -7.16 8.03 4.78
CA ARG A 16 -7.15 9.47 4.50
C ARG A 16 -5.94 9.91 3.67
N ALA A 17 -4.94 9.07 3.48
CA ALA A 17 -3.71 9.44 2.77
C ALA A 17 -3.91 9.60 1.25
N ASN A 18 -3.40 10.68 0.67
CA ASN A 18 -3.41 10.93 -0.78
C ASN A 18 -2.20 10.31 -1.48
N LYS A 19 -2.30 10.07 -2.80
CA LYS A 19 -1.21 9.49 -3.61
C LYS A 19 0.09 10.29 -3.51
N ASN A 20 -0.01 11.62 -3.51
CA ASN A 20 1.16 12.51 -3.42
C ASN A 20 1.84 12.40 -2.04
N GLN A 21 1.05 12.26 -0.97
CA GLN A 21 1.58 12.08 0.38
C GLN A 21 2.28 10.73 0.52
N ILE A 22 1.67 9.66 -0.01
CA ILE A 22 2.27 8.32 -0.02
C ILE A 22 3.60 8.34 -0.80
N ARG A 23 3.65 9.01 -1.96
CA ARG A 23 4.88 9.15 -2.74
C ARG A 23 5.98 9.82 -1.93
N LYS A 24 5.69 10.99 -1.34
CA LYS A 24 6.66 11.74 -0.52
C LYS A 24 7.13 10.93 0.67
N ALA A 25 6.21 10.32 1.42
CA ALA A 25 6.55 9.51 2.59
C ALA A 25 7.46 8.33 2.24
N VAL A 26 7.22 7.66 1.10
CA VAL A 26 8.09 6.57 0.64
C VAL A 26 9.47 7.10 0.25
N GLU A 27 9.56 8.21 -0.48
CA GLU A 27 10.85 8.81 -0.85
C GLU A 27 11.63 9.33 0.38
N GLU A 28 10.93 9.85 1.40
CA GLU A 28 11.52 10.34 2.65
C GLU A 28 12.03 9.19 3.54
N LEU A 29 11.24 8.13 3.68
CA LEU A 29 11.62 6.96 4.49
C LEU A 29 12.69 6.10 3.83
N PHE A 30 12.74 6.09 2.49
CA PHE A 30 13.69 5.30 1.72
C PHE A 30 14.51 6.20 0.77
N PRO A 31 15.63 6.78 1.24
CA PRO A 31 16.42 7.75 0.49
C PRO A 31 16.97 7.21 -0.85
N LYS A 32 17.13 5.89 -0.96
CA LYS A 32 17.66 5.19 -2.15
C LYS A 32 16.59 4.78 -3.16
N VAL A 33 15.33 5.15 -2.93
CA VAL A 33 14.20 4.68 -3.74
C VAL A 33 13.57 5.83 -4.51
N LYS A 34 13.32 5.62 -5.81
CA LYS A 34 12.56 6.55 -6.63
C LYS A 34 11.24 5.95 -7.05
N VAL A 35 10.14 6.63 -6.77
CA VAL A 35 8.79 6.15 -7.09
C VAL A 35 8.39 6.60 -8.49
N ALA A 36 8.03 5.64 -9.34
CA ALA A 36 7.49 5.90 -10.68
C ALA A 36 5.98 6.21 -10.62
N CYS A 37 5.21 5.37 -9.93
CA CYS A 37 3.75 5.48 -9.90
C CYS A 37 3.17 4.93 -8.59
N VAL A 38 2.03 5.47 -8.17
CA VAL A 38 1.28 5.00 -7.00
C VAL A 38 -0.18 4.73 -7.39
N ASN A 39 -0.62 3.50 -7.19
CA ASN A 39 -1.99 3.05 -7.37
C ASN A 39 -2.58 2.78 -5.99
N THR A 40 -3.79 3.25 -5.73
CA THR A 40 -4.44 3.08 -4.42
C THR A 40 -5.82 2.48 -4.59
N MET A 41 -6.20 1.58 -3.68
CA MET A 41 -7.56 1.03 -3.58
C MET A 41 -8.00 1.00 -2.12
N ARG A 42 -9.28 1.28 -1.86
CA ARG A 42 -9.87 1.03 -0.53
C ARG A 42 -10.11 -0.47 -0.35
N GLN A 43 -9.78 -0.98 0.83
CA GLN A 43 -10.09 -2.33 1.25
C GLN A 43 -11.07 -2.28 2.41
N HIS A 44 -12.33 -2.46 2.08
CA HIS A 44 -13.41 -2.52 3.05
C HIS A 44 -13.23 -3.69 4.01
N GLY A 45 -13.57 -3.44 5.26
CA GLY A 45 -13.58 -4.44 6.31
C GLY A 45 -14.46 -5.63 5.97
N LYS A 46 -13.91 -6.85 6.04
CA LYS A 46 -14.73 -8.06 5.95
C LYS A 46 -15.55 -8.23 7.22
N ALA A 47 -16.82 -8.65 7.07
CA ALA A 47 -17.67 -9.00 8.20
C ALA A 47 -17.05 -10.19 8.96
N LYS A 48 -16.92 -10.07 10.28
CA LYS A 48 -16.47 -11.18 11.11
C LYS A 48 -17.66 -12.07 11.43
N ARG A 49 -17.46 -13.39 11.41
CA ARG A 49 -18.46 -14.33 11.93
C ARG A 49 -18.31 -14.41 13.44
N ALA A 50 -19.33 -13.99 14.19
CA ALA A 50 -19.38 -14.16 15.64
C ALA A 50 -20.73 -14.74 16.06
N ARG A 51 -20.74 -15.43 17.22
CA ARG A 51 -21.94 -16.08 17.78
C ARG A 51 -22.96 -15.07 18.32
N THR A 52 -22.52 -13.84 18.58
CA THR A 52 -23.31 -12.74 19.16
C THR A 52 -23.66 -11.71 18.08
N ARG A 53 -24.81 -11.05 18.21
CA ARG A 53 -25.29 -9.98 17.30
C ARG A 53 -24.33 -8.80 17.12
N MET A 54 -23.34 -8.65 18.02
CA MET A 54 -22.28 -7.64 17.94
C MET A 54 -21.09 -8.05 17.04
N ALA A 55 -21.31 -8.95 16.08
CA ALA A 55 -20.29 -9.32 15.10
C ALA A 55 -19.90 -8.10 14.26
N GLY A 56 -18.83 -7.40 14.65
CA GLY A 56 -18.32 -6.23 13.93
C GLY A 56 -17.60 -6.60 12.62
N SER A 57 -17.17 -5.58 11.87
CA SER A 57 -16.28 -5.73 10.72
C SER A 57 -14.82 -5.56 11.12
N THR A 58 -13.90 -6.09 10.32
CA THR A 58 -12.47 -5.73 10.42
C THR A 58 -12.26 -4.27 10.03
N SER A 59 -11.25 -3.60 10.58
CA SER A 59 -10.95 -2.21 10.22
C SER A 59 -10.68 -2.05 8.73
N GLU A 60 -11.28 -1.03 8.12
CA GLU A 60 -10.98 -0.61 6.75
C GLU A 60 -9.54 -0.08 6.67
N TRP A 61 -8.89 -0.32 5.53
CA TRP A 61 -7.57 0.23 5.24
C TRP A 61 -7.46 0.55 3.76
N LYS A 62 -6.42 1.30 3.38
CA LYS A 62 -6.13 1.59 1.97
C LYS A 62 -4.90 0.80 1.55
N LYS A 63 -5.04 0.03 0.48
CA LYS A 63 -3.94 -0.67 -0.16
C LYS A 63 -3.31 0.27 -1.18
N ALA A 64 -2.01 0.51 -1.04
CA ALA A 64 -1.23 1.28 -1.99
C ALA A 64 -0.24 0.35 -2.70
N VAL A 65 -0.34 0.25 -4.02
CA VAL A 65 0.64 -0.42 -4.87
C VAL A 65 1.58 0.65 -5.42
N VAL A 66 2.84 0.58 -5.03
CA VAL A 66 3.88 1.55 -5.39
C VAL A 66 4.81 0.89 -6.40
N THR A 67 4.93 1.49 -7.58
CA THR A 67 5.88 1.06 -8.62
C THR A 67 7.14 1.89 -8.49
N LEU A 68 8.29 1.23 -8.35
CA LEU A 68 9.58 1.89 -8.26
C LEU A 68 10.21 2.07 -9.65
N LYS A 69 10.88 3.20 -9.85
CA LYS A 69 11.74 3.47 -11.01
C LYS A 69 13.13 2.89 -10.77
N GLU A 70 13.69 3.19 -9.61
CA GLU A 70 15.05 2.82 -9.19
C GLU A 70 15.07 2.51 -7.69
N GLY A 71 15.99 1.64 -7.29
CA GLY A 71 16.08 1.11 -5.93
C GLY A 71 15.29 -0.18 -5.72
N GLU A 72 15.39 -0.67 -4.49
CA GLU A 72 14.66 -1.83 -3.97
C GLU A 72 14.21 -1.49 -2.55
N ILE A 73 12.97 -1.83 -2.20
CA ILE A 73 12.53 -1.76 -0.81
C ILE A 73 12.80 -3.16 -0.26
N GLU A 74 13.84 -3.29 0.56
CA GLU A 74 14.05 -4.50 1.35
C GLU A 74 12.93 -4.58 2.39
N LEU A 75 12.02 -5.53 2.20
CA LEU A 75 10.98 -5.86 3.17
C LEU A 75 11.61 -6.86 4.15
N LEU A 76 11.86 -6.41 5.39
CA LEU A 76 12.17 -7.30 6.53
C LEU A 76 10.95 -8.15 6.92
#